data_AF-A0A9W7JD88-F1
#
_entry.id   AF-A0A9W7JD88-F1
#
_cell.length_a   1.000
_cell.length_b   1.000
_cell.length_c   1.000
_cell.angle_alpha   90.00
_cell.angle_beta   90.00
_cell.angle_gamma   90.00
#
_symmetry.space_group_name_H-M   'P 1'
#
loop_
_entity.id
_entity.type
_entity.pdbx_description
1 polymer ?
#
loop_
_entity_poly.entity_id
_entity_poly.type
_entity_poly.pdbx_seq_one_letter_code
_entity_poly.pdbx_strand_id
1 'polypeptide(L)' 'MKHLTLDYFFVRDLVVAGSLLVHHITSKAQIADTLTKPLGRNLFIHFRSKIGVSDGSSILWGRTKDKDKMRQLLSHSNP' A
#
# COMPACT_ATOMS: atom_id res chain seq x y z
N MET A 1 30.11 10.77 -7.66
CA MET A 1 28.99 9.82 -7.90
C MET A 1 29.40 8.85 -9.00
N LYS A 2 30.10 7.75 -8.66
CA LYS A 2 30.62 6.77 -9.64
C LYS A 2 29.73 5.52 -9.79
N HIS A 3 28.83 5.27 -8.83
CA HIS A 3 27.98 4.07 -8.80
C HIS A 3 26.88 4.10 -9.86
N LEU A 4 26.20 5.24 -10.05
CA LEU A 4 25.10 5.37 -11.02
C LEU A 4 25.51 5.00 -12.45
N THR A 5 26.73 5.36 -12.84
CA THR A 5 27.27 5.04 -14.17
C THR A 5 27.47 3.54 -14.34
N LEU A 6 27.99 2.86 -13.32
CA LEU A 6 28.23 1.41 -13.36
C LEU A 6 26.90 0.64 -13.41
N ASP A 7 25.96 1.01 -12.53
CA ASP A 7 24.64 0.37 -12.48
C ASP A 7 23.87 0.53 -13.80
N TYR A 8 23.98 1.70 -14.44
CA TYR A 8 23.37 1.95 -15.75
C TYR A 8 23.91 1.03 -16.84
N PHE A 9 25.24 0.93 -16.99
CA PHE A 9 25.84 0.09 -18.02
C PHE A 9 25.53 -1.39 -17.79
N PHE A 10 25.59 -1.84 -16.54
CA PHE A 10 25.23 -3.22 -16.19
C PHE A 10 23.78 -3.57 -16.59
N VAL A 11 22.81 -2.73 -16.22
CA VAL A 11 21.40 -2.96 -16.58
C VAL A 11 21.20 -2.87 -18.09
N ARG A 12 21.83 -1.90 -18.77
CA ARG A 12 21.75 -1.75 -20.23
C ARG A 12 22.22 -3.01 -20.95
N ASP A 13 23.35 -3.59 -20.53
CA ASP A 13 23.91 -4.79 -21.15
C ASP A 13 22.97 -5.99 -20.98
N LEU A 14 22.31 -6.13 -19.82
CA LEU A 14 21.30 -7.16 -19.59
C LEU A 14 20.05 -6.98 -20.47
N VAL A 15 19.65 -5.75 -20.74
CA VAL A 15 18.53 -5.45 -21.65
C VAL A 15 18.89 -5.78 -23.09
N VAL A 16 20.09 -5.39 -23.54
CA VAL A 16 20.58 -5.70 -24.90
C VAL A 16 20.73 -7.22 -25.11
N ALA A 17 21.18 -7.95 -24.08
CA ALA A 17 21.26 -9.40 -24.11
C ALA A 17 19.89 -10.10 -24.10
N GLY A 18 18.79 -9.35 -23.89
CA GLY A 18 17.43 -9.91 -23.77
C GLY A 18 17.15 -10.62 -22.44
N SER A 19 18.10 -10.60 -21.50
CA SER A 19 17.94 -11.16 -20.15
C SER A 19 17.00 -10.31 -19.27
N LEU A 20 16.78 -9.04 -19.63
CA LEU A 20 15.88 -8.13 -18.92
C LEU A 20 14.95 -7.41 -19.90
N LEU A 21 13.65 -7.48 -19.66
CA LEU A 21 12.64 -6.75 -20.42
C LEU A 21 12.23 -5.50 -19.66
N VAL A 22 12.23 -4.35 -20.35
CA VAL A 22 11.86 -3.06 -19.78
C VAL A 22 10.48 -2.66 -20.28
N HIS A 23 9.57 -2.42 -19.34
CA HIS A 23 8.26 -1.87 -19.63
C HIS A 23 8.08 -0.53 -18.91
N HIS A 24 7.59 0.46 -19.64
CA HIS A 24 7.25 1.73 -19.05
C HIS A 24 6.00 1.59 -18.18
N ILE A 25 6.09 2.04 -16.92
CA ILE A 25 4.97 2.12 -15.98
C ILE A 25 4.77 3.59 -15.65
N THR A 26 3.54 4.08 -15.82
CA THR A 26 3.19 5.46 -15.46
C THR A 26 3.45 5.72 -13.96
N SER A 27 3.88 6.93 -13.59
CA SER A 27 4.21 7.26 -12.19
C SER A 27 3.07 7.00 -11.21
N LYS A 28 1.81 7.14 -11.65
CA LYS A 28 0.63 6.83 -10.84
C LYS A 28 0.46 5.34 -10.52
N ALA A 29 1.10 4.46 -11.28
CA ALA A 29 1.05 3.01 -11.10
C ALA A 29 2.35 2.42 -10.53
N GLN A 30 3.38 3.24 -10.29
CA GLN A 30 4.67 2.81 -9.73
C GLN A 30 4.60 2.61 -8.21
N ILE A 31 4.04 1.47 -7.79
CA ILE A 31 3.91 1.13 -6.36
C ILE A 31 5.29 1.09 -5.67
N ALA A 32 6.36 0.72 -6.38
CA ALA A 32 7.71 0.67 -5.83
C ALA A 32 8.18 2.02 -5.24
N ASP A 33 7.76 3.15 -5.82
CA ASP A 33 8.06 4.48 -5.29
C ASP A 33 7.52 4.69 -3.88
N THR A 34 6.42 4.02 -3.53
CA THR A 34 5.85 4.10 -2.18
C THR A 34 6.71 3.43 -1.13
N LEU A 35 7.60 2.51 -1.54
CA LEU A 35 8.50 1.79 -0.64
C LEU A 35 9.88 2.46 -0.56
N THR A 36 10.27 3.27 -1.54
CA THR A 36 11.59 3.90 -1.61
C THR A 36 11.57 5.39 -1.29
N LYS A 37 10.40 6.04 -1.28
CA LYS A 37 10.23 7.48 -1.02
C LYS A 37 9.26 7.73 0.13
N PRO A 38 9.40 8.86 0.86
CA PRO A 38 8.39 9.30 1.82
C PRO A 38 7.02 9.41 1.14
N LEU A 39 6.01 8.76 1.73
CA LEU A 39 4.70 8.59 1.11
C LEU A 39 3.71 9.65 1.60
N GLY A 40 3.23 10.48 0.69
CA GLY A 40 2.16 11.44 0.99
C GLY A 40 0.84 10.74 1.33
N ARG A 41 0.01 11.36 2.18
CA ARG A 41 -1.25 10.78 2.69
C ARG A 41 -2.18 10.25 1.59
N ASN A 42 -2.35 10.99 0.50
CA ASN A 42 -3.24 10.60 -0.60
C ASN A 42 -2.74 9.34 -1.32
N LEU A 43 -1.43 9.24 -1.58
CA LEU A 43 -0.82 8.05 -2.17
C LEU A 43 -0.84 6.87 -1.22
N PHE A 44 -0.64 7.10 0.09
CA PHE A 44 -0.80 6.06 1.11
C PHE A 44 -2.21 5.47 1.11
N ILE A 45 -3.26 6.30 1.12
CA ILE A 45 -4.64 5.81 1.06
C ILE A 45 -4.89 5.02 -0.23
N HIS A 46 -4.39 5.51 -1.36
CA HIS A 46 -4.56 4.86 -2.66
C HIS A 46 -3.87 3.48 -2.73
N PHE A 47 -2.64 3.37 -2.21
CA PHE A 47 -1.85 2.14 -2.27
C PHE A 47 -2.00 1.23 -1.05
N ARG A 48 -2.72 1.66 -0.01
CA ARG A 48 -2.89 0.96 1.28
C ARG A 48 -3.15 -0.54 1.12
N SER A 49 -4.11 -0.92 0.27
CA SER A 49 -4.46 -2.32 0.03
C SER A 49 -3.37 -3.09 -0.72
N LYS A 50 -2.64 -2.42 -1.63
CA LYS A 50 -1.56 -2.99 -2.43
C LYS A 50 -0.28 -3.21 -1.64
N ILE A 51 -0.03 -2.41 -0.60
CA ILE A 51 1.10 -2.57 0.32
C ILE A 51 0.77 -3.47 1.52
N GLY A 52 -0.39 -4.15 1.52
CA GLY A 52 -0.78 -5.10 2.56
C GLY A 52 -1.28 -4.47 3.86
N VAL A 53 -1.59 -3.18 3.88
CA VAL A 53 -2.16 -2.51 5.06
C VAL A 53 -3.66 -2.76 5.10
N SER A 54 -4.09 -3.55 6.08
CA SER A 54 -5.52 -3.85 6.29
C SER A 54 -6.27 -2.69 6.93
N ASP A 55 -7.60 -2.76 6.83
CA ASP A 55 -8.65 -1.79 7.20
C ASP A 55 -8.65 -1.40 8.68
N GLY A 56 -7.75 -1.98 9.47
CA GLY A 56 -7.75 -1.82 10.91
C GLY A 56 -8.78 -2.70 11.60
N SER A 57 -9.12 -3.86 11.02
CA SER A 57 -9.52 -5.00 11.85
C SER A 57 -8.31 -5.34 12.72
N SER A 58 -8.24 -4.70 13.88
CA SER A 58 -7.21 -4.98 14.85
C SER A 58 -7.31 -6.48 15.16
N ILE A 59 -6.24 -7.21 14.91
CA ILE A 59 -6.05 -8.57 15.45
C ILE A 59 -6.03 -8.56 16.99
N LEU A 60 -5.86 -7.38 17.59
CA LEU A 60 -6.13 -7.14 19.00
C LEU A 60 -7.63 -7.26 19.27
N TRP A 61 -7.95 -8.26 20.10
CA TRP A 61 -9.26 -8.46 20.73
C TRP A 61 -9.64 -7.24 21.57
N GLY A 62 -10.52 -6.41 21.01
CA GLY A 62 -11.00 -5.20 21.68
C GLY A 62 -11.91 -4.31 20.84
N ARG A 63 -12.17 -4.69 19.57
CA ARG A 63 -13.13 -3.98 18.73
C ARG A 63 -14.55 -4.43 19.06
N THR A 64 -15.10 -3.93 20.16
CA THR A 64 -16.55 -4.06 20.44
C THR A 64 -17.33 -3.26 19.41
N LYS A 65 -17.90 -3.96 18.41
CA LYS A 65 -18.97 -3.44 17.55
C LYS A 65 -20.28 -3.42 18.35
N ASP A 66 -20.36 -2.62 19.41
CA ASP A 66 -21.57 -2.53 20.25
C ASP A 66 -22.30 -1.19 20.08
N LYS A 67 -22.38 -0.67 18.85
CA LYS A 67 -23.26 0.48 18.56
C LYS A 67 -24.66 0.06 18.10
N ASP A 68 -24.83 -1.16 17.61
CA ASP A 68 -26.12 -1.65 17.13
C ASP A 68 -26.92 -2.37 18.23
N LYS A 69 -26.24 -3.00 19.19
CA LYS A 69 -26.88 -3.68 20.34
C LYS A 69 -27.48 -2.70 21.36
N MET A 70 -26.88 -1.53 21.54
CA MET A 70 -27.36 -0.50 22.48
C MET A 70 -28.70 0.13 22.04
N ARG A 71 -28.97 0.20 20.73
CA ARG A 71 -30.21 0.79 20.18
C ARG A 71 -31.43 -0.12 20.33
N GLN A 72 -31.24 -1.44 20.31
CA GLN A 72 -32.34 -2.41 20.48
C GLN A 72 -32.71 -2.63 21.95
N LEU A 73 -31.79 -2.42 22.90
CA LEU A 73 -32.07 -2.54 24.34
C LEU A 73 -32.81 -1.33 24.92
N LEU A 74 -32.63 -0.13 24.33
CA LEU A 74 -33.33 1.08 24.74
C LEU A 74 -34.77 1.19 24.20
N SER A 75 -35.15 0.37 23.21
CA SER A 75 -36.51 0.37 22.65
C SER A 75 -37.48 -0.58 23.36
N HIS A 76 -36.99 -1.46 24.24
CA HIS A 76 -37.81 -2.46 24.97
C HIS A 76 -37.96 -2.15 26.46
N SER A 77 -37.47 -1.01 26.91
CA SER A 77 -37.56 -0.56 28.30
C SER A 77 -38.26 0.78 28.40
N ASN A 78 -39.52 0.84 28.00
CA ASN A 78 -40.48 1.78 28.55
C ASN A 78 -41.85 1.08 28.64
N PRO A 79 -42.56 1.19 29.79
CA PRO A 79 -43.91 0.65 29.94
C PRO A 79 -44.93 1.36 29.05
#